data_AF-Q3K689-F1
#
_entry.id   AF-Q3K689-F1
#
_cell.length_a   1.000
_cell.length_b   1.000
_cell.length_c   1.000
_cell.angle_alpha   90.00
_cell.angle_beta   90.00
_cell.angle_gamma   90.00
#
_symmetry.space_group_name_H-M   'P 1'
#
loop_
_entity.id
_entity.type
_entity.pdbx_description
1 polymer ?
#
loop_
_entity_poly.entity_id
_entity_poly.type
_entity_poly.pdbx_seq_one_letter_code
_entity_poly.pdbx_strand_id
1 'polypeptide(L)'
;MRPKAPSLSTPSRINTSVDTSALPPRLRPPDQPPQSQHSLSESVISGNRNPGHQQPSAAIPGLSRIQVSDLPGLPRESAVVLSDYLLNPGLLRNMQPANEEGLRHIVGRKFVDVKDNGTVYVEFDPHLGTYRAMDLYKKLAPGPALYRNVGETTWSPAQAADSASPLKRPIPEDGHRAEATLAKQPRITSMPAQLNAATSELLDTHFARLHPQMTQGERVMELRSYNLSPLQHVRLRDDLIAHPSALPEWVAQHKSRSLNADDPARYDALHQEIEPLLLPLRNGRLLLSHLGDYGDFSESVSREFLDGFLARLGYLRNGSDVLYRTDIPALFRADERTPFEFYNDDRMLPRLKHPRGATTEKPISATVSLKRVERYAGRGTGYPDPEYLLYNNQKNKYPGRKPGDPDNESGESDNDWSEASDVELDSERNYETVRHDQTIIFAYVIDTRKMEVVLREENHLLNNAARNKGAWFPEDELEALISTSKRGIESERLWLLDSTLTRAAKVDDIAYEAGYRQRNEIEARTHQGVDNRYEYDALIDKVAQAGKPVLTLGKDKEWFANDIIWPE
;
A
#
# COMPACT_ATOMS: atom_id res chain seq x y z
N MET A 1 33.66 -21.21 26.88
CA MET A 1 32.49 -21.71 27.63
C MET A 1 32.08 -20.68 28.68
N ARG A 2 30.79 -20.36 28.81
CA ARG A 2 30.25 -19.42 29.82
C ARG A 2 28.89 -19.97 30.31
N PRO A 3 28.50 -19.85 31.58
CA PRO A 3 27.37 -20.63 32.13
C PRO A 3 25.99 -20.13 31.68
N LYS A 4 25.02 -21.05 31.62
CA LYS A 4 23.61 -20.80 31.30
C LYS A 4 22.86 -20.39 32.58
N ALA A 5 22.01 -19.36 32.52
CA ALA A 5 21.15 -18.95 33.64
C ALA A 5 19.91 -19.87 33.74
N PRO A 6 19.32 -20.05 34.94
CA PRO A 6 18.22 -20.99 35.16
C PRO A 6 16.86 -20.45 34.67
N SER A 7 15.99 -21.38 34.26
CA SER A 7 14.61 -21.13 33.82
C SER A 7 13.67 -20.80 34.99
N LEU A 8 12.85 -19.76 34.84
CA LEU A 8 11.77 -19.44 35.77
C LEU A 8 10.55 -20.38 35.55
N SER A 9 9.92 -20.77 36.65
CA SER A 9 8.83 -21.74 36.71
C SER A 9 7.46 -21.15 36.36
N THR A 10 6.71 -21.84 35.49
CA THR A 10 5.31 -21.56 35.13
C THR A 10 4.36 -21.81 36.31
N PRO A 11 3.35 -20.95 36.55
CA PRO A 11 2.30 -21.23 37.54
C PRO A 11 1.26 -22.24 37.01
N SER A 12 0.86 -23.18 37.87
CA SER A 12 -0.08 -24.25 37.56
C SER A 12 -1.49 -23.73 37.26
N ARG A 13 -2.09 -24.21 36.16
CA ARG A 13 -3.50 -23.95 35.82
C ARG A 13 -4.40 -24.88 36.66
N ILE A 14 -5.40 -24.30 37.33
CA ILE A 14 -6.41 -25.06 38.09
C ILE A 14 -7.37 -25.74 37.10
N ASN A 15 -7.56 -27.04 37.26
CA ASN A 15 -8.61 -27.79 36.56
C ASN A 15 -9.95 -27.61 37.27
N THR A 16 -10.96 -27.15 36.53
CA THR A 16 -12.36 -27.27 36.96
C THR A 16 -13.16 -27.88 35.81
N SER A 17 -13.51 -29.15 35.96
CA SER A 17 -14.37 -29.88 35.02
C SER A 17 -15.83 -29.61 35.35
N VAL A 18 -16.61 -29.05 34.41
CA VAL A 18 -18.08 -29.15 34.44
C VAL A 18 -18.61 -29.43 33.03
N ASP A 19 -19.05 -30.68 32.91
CA ASP A 19 -20.11 -31.27 32.09
C ASP A 19 -20.58 -30.68 30.74
N THR A 20 -20.74 -31.61 29.81
CA THR A 20 -21.41 -31.48 28.50
C THR A 20 -22.93 -31.58 28.62
N SER A 21 -23.67 -30.58 28.14
CA SER A 21 -25.03 -30.78 27.59
C SER A 21 -25.52 -29.55 26.79
N ALA A 22 -26.34 -29.81 25.75
CA ALA A 22 -27.06 -28.86 24.86
C ALA A 22 -26.42 -28.52 23.51
N LEU A 23 -26.53 -29.45 22.54
CA LEU A 23 -26.56 -29.16 21.10
C LEU A 23 -28.01 -29.07 20.60
N PRO A 24 -28.39 -28.04 19.80
CA PRO A 24 -29.50 -28.13 18.85
C PRO A 24 -29.00 -28.65 17.48
N PRO A 25 -29.89 -29.20 16.62
CA PRO A 25 -29.49 -30.28 15.73
C PRO A 25 -29.11 -29.89 14.29
N ARG A 26 -28.25 -30.71 13.68
CA ARG A 26 -28.11 -30.84 12.22
C ARG A 26 -29.42 -31.38 11.61
N LEU A 27 -29.85 -30.79 10.50
CA LEU A 27 -30.81 -31.40 9.57
C LEU A 27 -30.22 -31.49 8.16
N ARG A 28 -30.42 -32.63 7.50
CA ARG A 28 -30.18 -32.90 6.08
C ARG A 28 -31.05 -34.12 5.69
N PRO A 29 -31.30 -34.35 4.40
CA PRO A 29 -32.40 -33.83 3.59
C PRO A 29 -33.52 -34.88 3.38
N PRO A 30 -34.45 -34.65 2.43
CA PRO A 30 -34.79 -35.76 1.52
C PRO A 30 -34.96 -35.36 0.03
N ASP A 31 -34.37 -36.19 -0.84
CA ASP A 31 -34.91 -36.82 -2.06
C ASP A 31 -35.42 -36.01 -3.30
N GLN A 32 -34.65 -36.16 -4.40
CA GLN A 32 -35.13 -36.37 -5.79
C GLN A 32 -35.87 -37.73 -5.92
N PRO A 33 -36.67 -38.07 -6.99
CA PRO A 33 -36.38 -37.93 -8.45
C PRO A 33 -37.68 -37.71 -9.30
N PRO A 34 -37.84 -38.06 -10.62
CA PRO A 34 -36.91 -38.64 -11.62
C PRO A 34 -36.90 -37.98 -13.03
N GLN A 35 -36.24 -38.69 -13.97
CA GLN A 35 -35.74 -38.30 -15.29
C GLN A 35 -36.76 -38.36 -16.46
N SER A 36 -36.40 -37.71 -17.58
CA SER A 36 -36.63 -38.10 -19.00
C SER A 36 -35.71 -37.19 -19.84
N GLN A 37 -34.67 -37.59 -20.59
CA GLN A 37 -34.48 -38.59 -21.66
C GLN A 37 -35.31 -38.35 -22.95
N HIS A 38 -34.66 -38.63 -24.09
CA HIS A 38 -35.04 -38.41 -25.50
C HIS A 38 -34.83 -36.99 -26.07
N SER A 39 -34.29 -36.82 -27.29
CA SER A 39 -33.63 -37.77 -28.20
C SER A 39 -32.72 -37.05 -29.20
N LEU A 40 -31.76 -37.80 -29.77
CA LEU A 40 -30.98 -37.41 -30.95
C LEU A 40 -31.88 -37.24 -32.18
N SER A 41 -31.55 -36.27 -33.04
CA SER A 41 -31.90 -36.25 -34.47
C SER A 41 -30.73 -35.64 -35.24
N GLU A 42 -30.36 -36.30 -36.35
CA GLU A 42 -29.09 -36.15 -37.06
C GLU A 42 -29.33 -35.69 -38.52
N SER A 43 -28.27 -35.22 -39.20
CA SER A 43 -28.21 -35.03 -40.68
C SER A 43 -28.92 -33.77 -41.26
N VAL A 44 -28.58 -33.16 -42.41
CA VAL A 44 -27.65 -33.47 -43.54
C VAL A 44 -26.98 -32.18 -44.10
N ILE A 45 -25.66 -32.25 -44.33
CA ILE A 45 -24.79 -31.76 -45.44
C ILE A 45 -25.32 -30.75 -46.51
N SER A 46 -24.39 -29.89 -46.97
CA SER A 46 -24.29 -29.22 -48.30
C SER A 46 -24.80 -27.76 -48.41
N GLY A 47 -24.17 -26.83 -49.15
CA GLY A 47 -22.90 -26.88 -49.87
C GLY A 47 -22.79 -25.88 -51.04
N ASN A 48 -21.76 -24.99 -50.98
CA ASN A 48 -21.11 -24.27 -52.09
C ASN A 48 -21.78 -23.08 -52.85
N ARG A 49 -20.94 -22.03 -53.04
CA ARG A 49 -20.72 -21.15 -54.23
C ARG A 49 -21.58 -19.89 -54.52
N ASN A 50 -20.91 -18.74 -54.31
CA ASN A 50 -20.88 -17.48 -55.12
C ASN A 50 -20.75 -17.73 -56.66
N PRO A 51 -21.08 -16.77 -57.60
CA PRO A 51 -20.46 -15.43 -57.68
C PRO A 51 -21.20 -14.26 -58.42
N GLY A 52 -20.55 -13.07 -58.48
CA GLY A 52 -20.78 -11.99 -59.48
C GLY A 52 -21.15 -10.61 -58.89
N HIS A 53 -20.21 -9.66 -58.74
CA HIS A 53 -19.68 -8.68 -59.74
C HIS A 53 -20.45 -7.33 -59.84
N GLN A 54 -19.79 -6.22 -59.46
CA GLN A 54 -19.56 -5.03 -60.32
C GLN A 54 -18.68 -3.95 -59.64
N GLN A 55 -17.87 -3.22 -60.45
CA GLN A 55 -17.01 -2.08 -60.06
C GLN A 55 -16.79 -1.17 -61.28
N PRO A 56 -16.81 0.18 -61.12
CA PRO A 56 -15.71 1.07 -61.56
C PRO A 56 -15.53 2.34 -60.68
N SER A 57 -14.51 3.23 -60.79
CA SER A 57 -13.11 3.12 -61.24
C SER A 57 -12.26 4.35 -60.82
N ALA A 58 -11.06 4.10 -60.29
CA ALA A 58 -9.76 4.80 -60.50
C ALA A 58 -9.60 6.35 -60.55
N ALA A 59 -8.70 6.88 -59.69
CA ALA A 59 -7.81 8.02 -59.99
C ALA A 59 -6.56 8.07 -59.04
N ILE A 60 -5.37 8.33 -59.60
CA ILE A 60 -4.03 8.51 -58.99
C ILE A 60 -3.33 9.58 -59.88
N PRO A 61 -2.63 10.65 -59.41
CA PRO A 61 -1.32 10.55 -58.72
C PRO A 61 -0.91 11.68 -57.74
N GLY A 62 0.18 11.45 -56.98
CA GLY A 62 0.90 12.51 -56.23
C GLY A 62 2.09 12.00 -55.40
N LEU A 63 3.30 12.05 -55.96
CA LEU A 63 4.56 11.77 -55.23
C LEU A 63 4.93 12.94 -54.32
N SER A 64 5.23 12.68 -53.04
CA SER A 64 5.71 13.70 -52.09
C SER A 64 7.04 13.32 -51.45
N ARG A 65 8.10 13.89 -52.03
CA ARG A 65 9.35 14.36 -51.40
C ARG A 65 9.72 13.79 -50.01
N ILE A 66 10.80 13.00 -49.99
CA ILE A 66 11.60 12.75 -48.78
C ILE A 66 12.10 14.09 -48.23
N GLN A 67 11.82 14.38 -46.96
CA GLN A 67 12.56 15.36 -46.18
C GLN A 67 13.47 14.60 -45.21
N VAL A 68 14.78 14.82 -45.33
CA VAL A 68 15.71 14.54 -44.24
C VAL A 68 15.58 15.71 -43.25
N SER A 69 15.46 15.40 -41.97
CA SER A 69 15.51 16.39 -40.89
C SER A 69 16.33 15.81 -39.75
N ASP A 70 17.08 16.70 -39.09
CA ASP A 70 18.28 16.33 -38.35
C ASP A 70 18.04 15.52 -37.07
N LEU A 71 19.09 14.80 -36.67
CA LEU A 71 19.17 14.05 -35.42
C LEU A 71 18.74 14.91 -34.22
N PRO A 72 17.77 14.49 -33.40
CA PRO A 72 17.59 15.08 -32.08
C PRO A 72 18.85 14.79 -31.26
N GLY A 73 19.51 15.87 -30.81
CA GLY A 73 20.73 15.77 -30.03
C GLY A 73 20.54 14.96 -28.74
N LEU A 74 21.62 14.28 -28.31
CA LEU A 74 21.69 13.57 -27.04
C LEU A 74 21.09 14.41 -25.91
N PRO A 75 20.21 13.85 -25.06
CA PRO A 75 19.79 14.52 -23.85
C PRO A 75 21.02 14.85 -23.01
N ARG A 76 21.20 16.13 -22.67
CA ARG A 76 22.12 16.51 -21.58
C ARG A 76 21.69 15.72 -20.35
N GLU A 77 22.60 14.94 -19.78
CA GLU A 77 22.40 14.32 -18.48
C GLU A 77 22.04 15.43 -17.48
N SER A 78 20.81 15.36 -16.94
CA SER A 78 20.39 16.27 -15.87
C SER A 78 21.29 16.02 -14.68
N ALA A 79 22.07 17.04 -14.27
CA ALA A 79 23.00 16.92 -13.16
C ALA A 79 22.24 16.51 -11.88
N VAL A 80 22.45 15.25 -11.47
CA VAL A 80 21.71 14.62 -10.39
C VAL A 80 22.17 15.20 -9.05
N VAL A 81 21.22 15.75 -8.28
CA VAL A 81 21.53 16.55 -7.09
C VAL A 81 21.53 15.66 -5.84
N LEU A 82 22.49 15.89 -4.94
CA LEU A 82 22.65 15.08 -3.72
C LEU A 82 21.41 15.07 -2.81
N SER A 83 20.57 16.12 -2.88
CA SER A 83 19.29 16.22 -2.16
C SER A 83 18.40 14.99 -2.34
N ASP A 84 18.45 14.39 -3.53
CA ASP A 84 17.51 13.36 -3.97
C ASP A 84 17.83 11.99 -3.36
N TYR A 85 18.97 11.89 -2.65
CA TYR A 85 19.48 10.70 -1.96
C TYR A 85 19.45 10.81 -0.43
N LEU A 86 19.03 11.97 0.10
CA LEU A 86 18.98 12.20 1.55
C LEU A 86 17.91 11.33 2.19
N LEU A 87 18.34 10.52 3.16
CA LEU A 87 17.44 9.67 3.92
C LEU A 87 16.62 10.50 4.90
N ASN A 88 15.32 10.16 4.99
CA ASN A 88 14.42 10.80 5.93
C ASN A 88 14.95 10.63 7.38
N PRO A 89 15.02 11.69 8.20
CA PRO A 89 15.45 11.61 9.60
C PRO A 89 14.73 10.57 10.47
N GLY A 90 13.50 10.16 10.09
CA GLY A 90 12.80 9.04 10.71
C GLY A 90 13.52 7.69 10.56
N LEU A 91 14.13 7.43 9.40
CA LEU A 91 14.90 6.21 9.11
C LEU A 91 16.18 6.10 9.97
N LEU A 92 16.69 7.23 10.44
CA LEU A 92 17.94 7.34 11.20
C LEU A 92 17.77 6.99 12.70
N ARG A 93 16.54 6.92 13.22
CA ARG A 93 16.25 6.91 14.67
C ARG A 93 16.75 5.67 15.45
N ASN A 94 17.18 4.61 14.76
CA ASN A 94 17.82 3.43 15.38
C ASN A 94 19.15 3.06 14.69
N MET A 95 19.74 3.96 13.89
CA MET A 95 20.99 3.68 13.19
C MET A 95 22.22 3.81 14.10
N GLN A 96 23.16 2.88 14.01
CA GLN A 96 24.44 2.97 14.71
C GLN A 96 25.24 4.23 14.29
N PRO A 97 26.07 4.79 15.18
CA PRO A 97 26.98 5.88 14.83
C PRO A 97 28.01 5.43 13.78
N ALA A 98 28.62 6.40 13.10
CA ALA A 98 29.66 6.12 12.11
C ALA A 98 30.93 5.52 12.76
N ASN A 99 31.57 4.59 12.06
CA ASN A 99 32.86 4.00 12.43
C ASN A 99 34.03 4.99 12.20
N GLU A 100 35.27 4.56 12.46
CA GLU A 100 36.49 5.36 12.25
C GLU A 100 36.74 5.75 10.77
N GLU A 101 36.05 5.10 9.83
CA GLU A 101 36.07 5.38 8.39
C GLU A 101 34.98 6.37 7.97
N GLY A 102 34.09 6.79 8.90
CA GLY A 102 32.93 7.63 8.60
C GLY A 102 31.75 6.88 7.98
N LEU A 103 31.70 5.55 8.11
CA LEU A 103 30.65 4.69 7.57
C LEU A 103 29.73 4.17 8.69
N ARG A 104 28.42 4.19 8.44
CA ARG A 104 27.39 3.53 9.25
C ARG A 104 26.94 2.25 8.56
N HIS A 105 26.53 1.26 9.33
CA HIS A 105 26.13 -0.05 8.83
C HIS A 105 24.75 -0.47 9.37
N ILE A 106 23.86 -0.90 8.47
CA ILE A 106 22.57 -1.55 8.79
C ILE A 106 22.37 -2.70 7.80
N VAL A 107 22.18 -3.93 8.30
CA VAL A 107 21.79 -5.12 7.49
C VAL A 107 22.60 -5.22 6.18
N GLY A 108 23.94 -5.25 6.30
CA GLY A 108 24.87 -5.33 5.16
C GLY A 108 25.04 -4.06 4.31
N ARG A 109 24.19 -3.05 4.48
CA ARG A 109 24.21 -1.78 3.72
C ARG A 109 25.09 -0.73 4.41
N LYS A 110 25.76 0.11 3.61
CA LYS A 110 26.65 1.19 4.04
C LYS A 110 26.00 2.55 3.85
N PHE A 111 26.21 3.45 4.80
CA PHE A 111 25.67 4.82 4.78
C PHE A 111 26.74 5.81 5.24
N VAL A 112 26.67 7.06 4.79
CA VAL A 112 27.57 8.14 5.23
C VAL A 112 26.79 9.38 5.62
N ASP A 113 27.28 10.11 6.61
CA ASP A 113 26.79 11.45 6.94
C ASP A 113 27.48 12.48 6.04
N VAL A 114 26.71 13.10 5.14
CA VAL A 114 27.22 14.23 4.36
C VAL A 114 27.10 15.48 5.21
N LYS A 115 28.23 16.18 5.33
CA LYS A 115 28.35 17.42 6.11
C LYS A 115 27.31 18.45 5.67
N ASP A 116 26.64 19.04 6.65
CA ASP A 116 25.58 20.06 6.52
C ASP A 116 24.32 19.66 5.71
N ASN A 117 24.26 18.43 5.17
CA ASN A 117 23.18 17.96 4.30
C ASN A 117 22.36 16.80 4.91
N GLY A 118 23.00 15.83 5.58
CA GLY A 118 22.34 14.66 6.17
C GLY A 118 22.89 13.31 5.69
N THR A 119 22.29 12.21 6.12
CA THR A 119 22.77 10.85 5.81
C THR A 119 22.26 10.33 4.46
N VAL A 120 23.12 9.66 3.69
CA VAL A 120 22.77 8.99 2.42
C VAL A 120 23.20 7.52 2.42
N TYR A 121 22.51 6.69 1.62
CA TYR A 121 22.96 5.34 1.30
C TYR A 121 24.11 5.39 0.27
N VAL A 122 25.08 4.49 0.39
CA VAL A 122 26.25 4.43 -0.51
C VAL A 122 26.64 3.02 -0.94
N GLU A 123 27.09 2.93 -2.19
CA GLU A 123 27.84 1.78 -2.72
C GLU A 123 29.25 2.24 -3.12
N PHE A 124 30.23 1.33 -3.06
CA PHE A 124 31.61 1.65 -3.46
C PHE A 124 31.74 1.54 -4.98
N ASP A 125 32.23 2.60 -5.63
CA ASP A 125 32.48 2.66 -7.07
C ASP A 125 33.97 2.32 -7.34
N PRO A 126 34.29 1.12 -7.88
CA PRO A 126 35.67 0.71 -8.12
C PRO A 126 36.39 1.55 -9.19
N HIS A 127 35.65 2.22 -10.07
CA HIS A 127 36.22 3.05 -11.14
C HIS A 127 36.67 4.42 -10.63
N LEU A 128 36.00 4.94 -9.60
CA LEU A 128 36.37 6.19 -8.93
C LEU A 128 37.19 5.99 -7.65
N GLY A 129 37.29 4.75 -7.15
CA GLY A 129 38.01 4.43 -5.92
C GLY A 129 37.39 5.00 -4.65
N THR A 130 36.10 5.37 -4.69
CA THR A 130 35.38 5.99 -3.59
C THR A 130 33.90 5.59 -3.57
N TYR A 131 33.15 6.03 -2.56
CA TYR A 131 31.71 5.79 -2.45
C TYR A 131 30.89 6.77 -3.29
N ARG A 132 29.80 6.30 -3.92
CA ARG A 132 28.76 7.14 -4.53
C ARG A 132 27.50 7.14 -3.68
N ALA A 133 26.79 8.27 -3.66
CA ALA A 133 25.42 8.30 -3.19
C ALA A 133 24.54 7.40 -4.07
N MET A 134 23.74 6.53 -3.47
CA MET A 134 22.86 5.59 -4.16
C MET A 134 21.46 5.72 -3.59
N ASP A 135 20.42 5.61 -4.43
CA ASP A 135 19.06 5.50 -3.90
C ASP A 135 18.93 4.14 -3.20
N LEU A 136 18.35 4.14 -1.99
CA LEU A 136 18.22 2.95 -1.15
C LEU A 136 17.40 1.84 -1.84
N TYR A 137 16.53 2.22 -2.78
CA TYR A 137 15.68 1.32 -3.56
C TYR A 137 16.08 1.25 -5.04
N LYS A 138 17.27 1.78 -5.40
CA LYS A 138 17.83 1.84 -6.76
C LYS A 138 16.90 2.44 -7.83
N LYS A 139 15.99 3.33 -7.44
CA LYS A 139 15.03 4.06 -8.30
C LYS A 139 15.68 5.22 -9.06
N LEU A 140 16.78 5.76 -8.53
CA LEU A 140 17.58 6.80 -9.18
C LEU A 140 18.87 6.20 -9.74
N ALA A 141 19.43 6.85 -10.77
CA ALA A 141 20.78 6.57 -11.24
C ALA A 141 21.83 6.75 -10.11
N PRO A 142 23.06 6.23 -10.25
CA PRO A 142 24.13 6.49 -9.27
C PRO A 142 24.39 7.99 -9.11
N GLY A 143 24.22 8.48 -7.88
CA GLY A 143 24.40 9.88 -7.51
C GLY A 143 25.88 10.30 -7.47
N PRO A 144 26.16 11.51 -6.96
CA PRO A 144 27.52 12.06 -6.95
C PRO A 144 28.49 11.21 -6.11
N ALA A 145 29.75 11.22 -6.52
CA ALA A 145 30.85 10.64 -5.76
C ALA A 145 31.14 11.48 -4.51
N LEU A 146 31.28 10.80 -3.38
CA LEU A 146 31.51 11.37 -2.07
C LEU A 146 32.95 11.07 -1.63
N TYR A 147 33.58 12.01 -0.96
CA TYR A 147 34.92 11.88 -0.41
C TYR A 147 34.88 12.22 1.08
N ARG A 148 35.65 11.47 1.88
CA ARG A 148 35.73 11.66 3.33
C ARG A 148 36.44 12.97 3.64
N ASN A 149 35.88 13.76 4.55
CA ASN A 149 36.50 14.99 5.03
C ASN A 149 37.71 14.68 5.91
N VAL A 150 38.84 15.34 5.67
CA VAL A 150 40.10 15.08 6.38
C VAL A 150 39.95 15.44 7.86
N GLY A 151 40.21 14.47 8.74
CA GLY A 151 40.08 14.64 10.20
C GLY A 151 38.65 14.51 10.75
N GLU A 152 37.65 14.26 9.89
CA GLU A 152 36.25 14.09 10.28
C GLU A 152 35.73 12.67 9.94
N THR A 153 34.57 12.33 10.52
CA THR A 153 33.76 11.14 10.17
C THR A 153 32.68 11.44 9.14
N THR A 154 32.65 12.67 8.60
CA THR A 154 31.69 13.15 7.61
C THR A 154 32.26 13.07 6.19
N TRP A 155 31.39 13.11 5.20
CA TRP A 155 31.73 13.08 3.78
C TRP A 155 31.21 14.33 3.07
N SER A 156 31.76 14.64 1.90
CA SER A 156 31.31 15.73 1.03
C SER A 156 31.34 15.29 -0.44
N PRO A 157 30.42 15.75 -1.30
CA PRO A 157 30.61 15.65 -2.74
C PRO A 157 31.83 16.47 -3.16
N ALA A 158 32.53 16.06 -4.23
CA ALA A 158 33.61 16.87 -4.78
C ALA A 158 33.07 18.24 -5.22
N GLN A 159 33.59 19.32 -4.61
CA GLN A 159 33.27 20.67 -5.06
C GLN A 159 33.79 20.85 -6.49
N ALA A 160 32.91 21.24 -7.40
CA ALA A 160 33.29 21.78 -8.69
C ALA A 160 33.91 23.17 -8.47
N ALA A 161 35.21 23.18 -8.17
CA ALA A 161 35.99 24.41 -8.11
C ALA A 161 36.11 25.03 -9.51
N ASP A 162 36.00 26.36 -9.55
CA ASP A 162 36.36 27.25 -10.65
C ASP A 162 35.66 27.08 -12.01
N SER A 163 34.49 27.72 -12.14
CA SER A 163 34.19 28.56 -13.32
C SER A 163 33.09 29.60 -13.06
N ALA A 164 33.54 30.84 -12.85
CA ALA A 164 32.87 32.15 -12.95
C ALA A 164 31.33 32.25 -13.15
N SER A 165 30.70 33.06 -12.29
CA SER A 165 29.45 33.76 -12.58
C SER A 165 29.51 34.57 -13.88
N PRO A 166 28.39 34.75 -14.60
CA PRO A 166 27.85 36.11 -14.70
C PRO A 166 26.32 36.26 -14.72
N LEU A 167 25.87 37.26 -13.94
CA LEU A 167 24.89 38.32 -14.29
C LEU A 167 23.39 38.00 -14.51
N LYS A 168 22.61 38.50 -13.54
CA LYS A 168 21.25 39.06 -13.65
C LYS A 168 20.89 39.69 -15.03
N ARG A 169 19.66 39.42 -15.50
CA ARG A 169 18.64 40.44 -15.86
C ARG A 169 17.23 39.82 -15.97
N PRO A 170 16.14 40.62 -15.93
CA PRO A 170 14.79 40.15 -15.60
C PRO A 170 13.95 39.70 -16.79
N ILE A 171 12.86 38.98 -16.50
CA ILE A 171 11.75 38.67 -17.42
C ILE A 171 10.61 39.67 -17.17
N PRO A 172 9.97 40.24 -18.21
CA PRO A 172 8.83 41.16 -18.07
C PRO A 172 7.48 40.42 -17.88
N GLU A 173 6.47 41.16 -17.43
CA GLU A 173 5.08 40.71 -17.30
C GLU A 173 4.31 40.70 -18.65
N ASP A 174 3.04 40.30 -18.57
CA ASP A 174 2.03 40.13 -19.63
C ASP A 174 2.25 38.94 -20.61
N GLY A 175 1.27 38.05 -20.84
CA GLY A 175 -0.09 37.99 -20.27
C GLY A 175 -0.91 36.79 -20.78
N HIS A 176 -2.22 36.82 -20.55
CA HIS A 176 -3.24 35.84 -21.01
C HIS A 176 -3.33 34.49 -20.29
N ARG A 177 -3.71 34.60 -19.02
CA ARG A 177 -4.64 33.73 -18.29
C ARG A 177 -5.72 33.10 -19.20
N ALA A 178 -5.77 31.78 -19.28
CA ALA A 178 -6.95 31.02 -19.67
C ALA A 178 -7.59 30.42 -18.41
N GLU A 179 -8.81 30.83 -18.08
CA GLU A 179 -9.50 30.38 -16.88
C GLU A 179 -10.11 28.99 -17.08
N ALA A 180 -9.55 27.98 -16.39
CA ALA A 180 -10.28 26.77 -16.03
C ALA A 180 -10.68 26.87 -14.55
N THR A 181 -11.98 26.80 -14.26
CA THR A 181 -12.59 27.18 -12.98
C THR A 181 -12.36 26.17 -11.86
N LEU A 182 -11.21 26.27 -11.18
CA LEU A 182 -10.86 25.43 -10.02
C LEU A 182 -11.48 25.95 -8.70
N ALA A 183 -12.80 26.15 -8.70
CA ALA A 183 -13.54 26.75 -7.59
C ALA A 183 -14.00 25.71 -6.55
N LYS A 184 -13.12 25.33 -5.61
CA LYS A 184 -13.44 24.96 -4.20
C LYS A 184 -12.26 24.45 -3.33
N GLN A 185 -11.09 24.16 -3.90
CA GLN A 185 -9.98 23.55 -3.14
C GLN A 185 -9.19 24.42 -2.13
N PRO A 186 -9.14 25.78 -2.14
CA PRO A 186 -8.23 26.52 -1.26
C PRO A 186 -8.63 26.58 0.23
N ARG A 187 -9.77 25.97 0.61
CA ARG A 187 -10.24 25.94 2.02
C ARG A 187 -9.79 24.73 2.82
N ILE A 188 -9.39 23.63 2.17
CA ILE A 188 -9.07 22.36 2.86
C ILE A 188 -7.58 22.32 3.27
N THR A 189 -6.70 22.96 2.49
CA THR A 189 -5.24 22.90 2.67
C THR A 189 -4.68 23.85 3.74
N SER A 190 -5.47 24.81 4.26
CA SER A 190 -5.04 25.75 5.31
C SER A 190 -5.56 25.40 6.72
N MET A 191 -6.52 24.49 6.81
CA MET A 191 -7.15 24.01 8.05
C MET A 191 -6.19 23.55 9.18
N PRO A 192 -5.10 22.80 8.92
CA PRO A 192 -4.38 22.11 10.01
C PRO A 192 -3.46 23.01 10.83
N ALA A 193 -2.71 23.88 10.16
CA ALA A 193 -1.89 24.88 10.85
C ALA A 193 -2.76 25.84 11.66
N GLN A 194 -4.00 26.10 11.20
CA GLN A 194 -5.00 26.86 11.93
C GLN A 194 -5.56 26.07 13.12
N LEU A 195 -5.77 24.76 12.99
CA LEU A 195 -6.28 23.89 14.08
C LEU A 195 -5.29 23.80 15.25
N ASN A 196 -4.02 23.50 14.99
CA ASN A 196 -3.04 23.33 16.07
C ASN A 196 -2.75 24.66 16.75
N ALA A 197 -2.59 25.75 15.97
CA ALA A 197 -2.46 27.09 16.53
C ALA A 197 -3.69 27.49 17.37
N ALA A 198 -4.91 27.26 16.88
CA ALA A 198 -6.14 27.57 17.62
C ALA A 198 -6.27 26.72 18.89
N THR A 199 -5.89 25.44 18.85
CA THR A 199 -5.99 24.53 20.01
C THR A 199 -4.97 24.90 21.08
N SER A 200 -3.71 25.18 20.71
CA SER A 200 -2.71 25.69 21.65
C SER A 200 -3.11 27.04 22.24
N GLU A 201 -3.61 27.99 21.43
CA GLU A 201 -4.07 29.30 21.91
C GLU A 201 -5.30 29.19 22.84
N LEU A 202 -6.26 28.32 22.50
CA LEU A 202 -7.39 27.98 23.37
C LEU A 202 -6.91 27.49 24.73
N LEU A 203 -6.00 26.52 24.75
CA LEU A 203 -5.49 25.93 25.99
C LEU A 203 -4.68 26.95 26.80
N ASP A 204 -3.63 27.51 26.20
CA ASP A 204 -2.59 28.26 26.90
C ASP A 204 -2.96 29.72 27.19
N THR A 205 -3.85 30.33 26.41
CA THR A 205 -4.31 31.72 26.62
C THR A 205 -5.73 31.81 27.16
N HIS A 206 -6.71 31.21 26.47
CA HIS A 206 -8.12 31.46 26.78
C HIS A 206 -8.63 30.63 27.97
N PHE A 207 -8.41 29.32 27.97
CA PHE A 207 -8.78 28.43 29.07
C PHE A 207 -7.95 28.72 30.33
N ALA A 208 -6.68 29.16 30.17
CA ALA A 208 -5.87 29.68 31.28
C ALA A 208 -6.52 30.87 31.99
N ARG A 209 -7.22 31.74 31.24
CA ARG A 209 -7.93 32.92 31.78
C ARG A 209 -9.30 32.57 32.36
N LEU A 210 -10.05 31.68 31.70
CA LEU A 210 -11.38 31.24 32.15
C LEU A 210 -11.30 30.33 33.38
N HIS A 211 -10.22 29.54 33.50
CA HIS A 211 -10.02 28.58 34.58
C HIS A 211 -8.59 28.68 35.18
N PRO A 212 -8.23 29.79 35.86
CA PRO A 212 -6.88 30.01 36.40
C PRO A 212 -6.41 28.94 37.40
N GLN A 213 -7.35 28.21 38.00
CA GLN A 213 -7.10 27.10 38.91
C GLN A 213 -6.74 25.77 38.22
N MET A 214 -6.97 25.65 36.91
CA MET A 214 -6.71 24.40 36.17
C MET A 214 -5.26 24.33 35.64
N THR A 215 -4.61 23.21 35.91
CA THR A 215 -3.36 22.81 35.25
C THR A 215 -3.56 22.69 33.73
N GLN A 216 -2.45 22.61 32.97
CA GLN A 216 -2.53 22.43 31.51
C GLN A 216 -3.22 21.10 31.15
N GLY A 217 -2.96 20.02 31.89
CA GLY A 217 -3.62 18.73 31.70
C GLY A 217 -5.13 18.77 31.97
N GLU A 218 -5.56 19.48 33.02
CA GLU A 218 -7.00 19.68 33.29
C GLU A 218 -7.66 20.54 32.21
N ARG A 219 -6.98 21.58 31.69
CA ARG A 219 -7.48 22.37 30.55
C ARG A 219 -7.62 21.54 29.27
N VAL A 220 -6.69 20.61 29.00
CA VAL A 220 -6.80 19.64 27.90
C VAL A 220 -8.01 18.75 28.08
N MET A 221 -8.22 18.17 29.27
CA MET A 221 -9.37 17.31 29.54
C MET A 221 -10.70 18.07 29.46
N GLU A 222 -10.76 19.32 29.94
CA GLU A 222 -11.94 20.15 29.84
C GLU A 222 -12.24 20.49 28.38
N LEU A 223 -11.26 20.95 27.57
CA LEU A 223 -11.45 21.19 26.14
C LEU A 223 -11.92 19.92 25.39
N ARG A 224 -11.28 18.78 25.66
CA ARG A 224 -11.62 17.47 25.08
C ARG A 224 -13.06 17.05 25.37
N SER A 225 -13.60 17.42 26.55
CA SER A 225 -14.96 17.08 26.96
C SER A 225 -16.08 17.79 26.17
N TYR A 226 -15.76 18.83 25.39
CA TYR A 226 -16.72 19.51 24.52
C TYR A 226 -16.96 18.77 23.20
N ASN A 227 -16.08 17.82 22.81
CA ASN A 227 -16.19 17.05 21.56
C ASN A 227 -16.36 17.94 20.32
N LEU A 228 -15.52 18.97 20.21
CA LEU A 228 -15.58 19.96 19.14
C LEU A 228 -14.91 19.45 17.86
N SER A 229 -15.44 19.85 16.71
CA SER A 229 -14.78 19.66 15.42
C SER A 229 -13.63 20.66 15.20
N PRO A 230 -12.73 20.42 14.23
CA PRO A 230 -11.68 21.37 13.86
C PRO A 230 -12.14 22.82 13.60
N LEU A 231 -13.23 23.04 12.86
CA LEU A 231 -13.78 24.39 12.67
C LEU A 231 -14.41 24.94 13.96
N GLN A 232 -14.95 24.10 14.83
CA GLN A 232 -15.48 24.53 16.12
C GLN A 232 -14.36 24.98 17.09
N HIS A 233 -13.16 24.39 17.03
CA HIS A 233 -11.98 24.93 17.74
C HIS A 233 -11.65 26.35 17.25
N VAL A 234 -11.57 26.54 15.93
CA VAL A 234 -11.28 27.87 15.33
C VAL A 234 -12.35 28.88 15.73
N ARG A 235 -13.64 28.52 15.62
CA ARG A 235 -14.76 29.37 16.05
C ARG A 235 -14.68 29.73 17.54
N LEU A 236 -14.40 28.77 18.40
CA LEU A 236 -14.32 29.00 19.85
C LEU A 236 -13.18 29.96 20.20
N ARG A 237 -12.03 29.84 19.53
CA ARG A 237 -10.93 30.81 19.68
C ARG A 237 -11.41 32.21 19.30
N ASP A 238 -11.98 32.36 18.11
CA ASP A 238 -12.40 33.67 17.59
C ASP A 238 -13.48 34.33 18.48
N ASP A 239 -14.43 33.54 18.98
CA ASP A 239 -15.43 34.00 19.94
C ASP A 239 -14.80 34.44 21.29
N LEU A 240 -13.76 33.75 21.77
CA LEU A 240 -13.03 34.07 23.02
C LEU A 240 -11.96 35.17 22.85
N ILE A 241 -11.57 35.50 21.62
CA ILE A 241 -10.85 36.75 21.31
C ILE A 241 -11.81 37.94 21.44
N ALA A 242 -13.03 37.82 20.93
CA ALA A 242 -14.04 38.87 21.02
C ALA A 242 -14.65 39.03 22.44
N HIS A 243 -14.88 37.91 23.14
CA HIS A 243 -15.56 37.87 24.45
C HIS A 243 -14.75 37.05 25.47
N PRO A 244 -13.63 37.57 25.98
CA PRO A 244 -12.62 36.80 26.73
C PRO A 244 -13.01 36.34 28.14
N SER A 245 -14.22 36.66 28.61
CA SER A 245 -14.68 36.46 30.00
C SER A 245 -15.73 35.36 30.18
N ALA A 246 -16.28 34.79 29.10
CA ALA A 246 -17.31 33.76 29.18
C ALA A 246 -17.26 32.80 27.98
N LEU A 247 -17.61 31.53 28.21
CA LEU A 247 -17.82 30.58 27.11
C LEU A 247 -19.10 30.94 26.33
N PRO A 248 -19.07 30.91 24.98
CA PRO A 248 -20.26 31.12 24.16
C PRO A 248 -21.36 30.07 24.42
N GLU A 249 -22.63 30.48 24.36
CA GLU A 249 -23.78 29.60 24.64
C GLU A 249 -23.81 28.34 23.75
N TRP A 250 -23.43 28.49 22.47
CA TRP A 250 -23.41 27.39 21.50
C TRP A 250 -22.49 26.24 21.93
N VAL A 251 -21.44 26.52 22.71
CA VAL A 251 -20.48 25.53 23.21
C VAL A 251 -21.13 24.63 24.25
N ALA A 252 -21.92 25.20 25.16
CA ALA A 252 -22.67 24.45 26.16
C ALA A 252 -23.79 23.60 25.52
N GLN A 253 -24.49 24.17 24.53
CA GLN A 253 -25.49 23.45 23.73
C GLN A 253 -24.85 22.28 22.97
N HIS A 254 -23.68 22.48 22.34
CA HIS A 254 -22.95 21.43 21.62
C HIS A 254 -22.42 20.34 22.57
N LYS A 255 -21.84 20.70 23.73
CA LYS A 255 -21.40 19.71 24.74
C LYS A 255 -22.56 18.84 25.20
N SER A 256 -23.72 19.44 25.53
CA SER A 256 -24.94 18.72 25.88
C SER A 256 -25.37 17.73 24.79
N ARG A 257 -25.40 18.17 23.52
CA ARG A 257 -25.71 17.31 22.37
C ARG A 257 -24.68 16.17 22.20
N SER A 258 -23.40 16.50 22.25
CA SER A 258 -22.31 15.54 22.00
C SER A 258 -22.28 14.40 23.03
N LEU A 259 -22.67 14.69 24.28
CA LEU A 259 -22.76 13.73 25.37
C LEU A 259 -24.04 12.88 25.32
N ASN A 260 -25.12 13.37 24.69
CA ASN A 260 -26.35 12.60 24.55
C ASN A 260 -26.18 11.47 23.52
N ALA A 261 -26.17 10.22 23.97
CA ALA A 261 -25.99 9.06 23.11
C ALA A 261 -27.16 8.84 22.13
N ASP A 262 -28.37 9.26 22.52
CA ASP A 262 -29.60 9.08 21.73
C ASP A 262 -29.84 10.23 20.73
N ASP A 263 -29.00 11.27 20.73
CA ASP A 263 -29.14 12.39 19.78
C ASP A 263 -28.55 12.01 18.40
N PRO A 264 -29.36 11.91 17.34
CA PRO A 264 -28.90 11.47 16.02
C PRO A 264 -27.98 12.51 15.35
N ALA A 265 -28.01 13.77 15.80
CA ALA A 265 -27.22 14.89 15.29
C ALA A 265 -25.94 15.15 16.10
N ARG A 266 -25.63 14.32 17.10
CA ARG A 266 -24.42 14.49 17.95
C ARG A 266 -23.11 14.52 17.19
N TYR A 267 -23.06 13.92 15.99
CA TYR A 267 -21.87 13.82 15.16
C TYR A 267 -21.83 14.79 13.96
N ASP A 268 -22.89 15.58 13.72
CA ASP A 268 -23.07 16.30 12.45
C ASP A 268 -21.89 17.23 12.09
N ALA A 269 -21.30 17.91 13.08
CA ALA A 269 -20.15 18.78 12.87
C ALA A 269 -18.90 17.99 12.42
N LEU A 270 -18.57 16.89 13.09
CA LEU A 270 -17.46 16.01 12.66
C LEU A 270 -17.74 15.36 11.31
N HIS A 271 -18.98 14.93 11.07
CA HIS A 271 -19.37 14.30 9.82
C HIS A 271 -19.18 15.25 8.63
N GLN A 272 -19.62 16.51 8.75
CA GLN A 272 -19.43 17.54 7.72
C GLN A 272 -17.96 17.89 7.43
N GLU A 273 -17.05 17.70 8.39
CA GLU A 273 -15.64 18.09 8.26
C GLU A 273 -14.70 16.92 7.92
N ILE A 274 -14.94 15.74 8.50
CA ILE A 274 -14.03 14.58 8.41
C ILE A 274 -14.43 13.62 7.28
N GLU A 275 -15.72 13.31 7.11
CA GLU A 275 -16.16 12.34 6.08
C GLU A 275 -15.71 12.74 4.65
N PRO A 276 -15.82 14.01 4.22
CA PRO A 276 -15.38 14.43 2.89
C PRO A 276 -13.87 14.25 2.65
N LEU A 277 -13.06 14.05 3.70
CA LEU A 277 -11.62 13.84 3.59
C LEU A 277 -11.27 12.35 3.38
N LEU A 278 -12.10 11.41 3.86
CA LEU A 278 -11.76 9.99 3.92
C LEU A 278 -11.52 9.37 2.54
N LEU A 279 -12.45 9.55 1.60
CA LEU A 279 -12.28 8.97 0.25
C LEU A 279 -11.11 9.63 -0.53
N PRO A 280 -10.90 10.96 -0.53
CA PRO A 280 -9.68 11.56 -1.07
C PRO A 280 -8.40 11.06 -0.42
N LEU A 281 -8.38 10.86 0.91
CA LEU A 281 -7.24 10.37 1.66
C LEU A 281 -6.91 8.91 1.30
N ARG A 282 -7.91 8.03 1.36
CA ARG A 282 -7.82 6.62 0.93
C ARG A 282 -7.35 6.47 -0.51
N ASN A 283 -7.77 7.37 -1.40
CA ASN A 283 -7.37 7.33 -2.81
C ASN A 283 -6.09 8.15 -3.09
N GLY A 284 -5.37 8.62 -2.07
CA GLY A 284 -4.11 9.39 -2.22
C GLY A 284 -4.25 10.70 -3.01
N ARG A 285 -5.48 11.22 -3.13
CA ARG A 285 -5.80 12.52 -3.72
C ARG A 285 -5.66 13.66 -2.71
N LEU A 286 -5.61 13.29 -1.43
CA LEU A 286 -5.27 14.13 -0.30
C LEU A 286 -4.20 13.39 0.49
N LEU A 287 -3.04 13.99 0.71
CA LEU A 287 -1.98 13.40 1.52
C LEU A 287 -2.05 14.00 2.92
N LEU A 288 -1.90 13.18 3.97
CA LEU A 288 -1.91 13.72 5.34
C LEU A 288 -0.73 14.67 5.58
N SER A 289 0.39 14.48 4.88
CA SER A 289 1.52 15.42 4.85
C SER A 289 1.15 16.84 4.38
N HIS A 290 0.20 16.96 3.44
CA HIS A 290 -0.36 18.25 3.00
C HIS A 290 -1.42 18.79 3.97
N LEU A 291 -1.95 17.92 4.83
CA LEU A 291 -2.77 18.28 5.99
C LEU A 291 -1.91 18.54 7.25
N GLY A 292 -0.60 18.77 7.14
CA GLY A 292 0.25 19.10 8.28
C GLY A 292 0.16 18.08 9.43
N ASP A 293 0.35 18.54 10.66
CA ASP A 293 0.23 17.67 11.83
C ASP A 293 -1.22 17.58 12.33
N TYR A 294 -2.08 16.91 11.58
CA TYR A 294 -3.43 16.54 12.01
C TYR A 294 -3.44 15.45 13.12
N GLY A 295 -2.27 15.01 13.57
CA GLY A 295 -2.08 13.81 14.40
C GLY A 295 -2.73 13.84 15.78
N ASP A 296 -3.15 15.02 16.26
CA ASP A 296 -3.76 15.18 17.58
C ASP A 296 -5.31 15.30 17.52
N PHE A 297 -5.94 15.19 16.35
CA PHE A 297 -7.42 15.20 16.25
C PHE A 297 -8.06 14.09 17.10
N SER A 298 -7.49 12.88 17.12
CA SER A 298 -8.01 11.80 17.97
C SER A 298 -7.90 12.08 19.48
N GLU A 299 -7.07 13.05 19.87
CA GLU A 299 -6.91 13.51 21.25
C GLU A 299 -7.73 14.77 21.59
N SER A 300 -8.24 15.50 20.59
CA SER A 300 -9.05 16.71 20.79
C SER A 300 -10.52 16.43 21.17
N VAL A 301 -10.98 15.19 21.06
CA VAL A 301 -12.34 14.73 21.40
C VAL A 301 -12.31 13.53 22.35
N SER A 302 -13.38 13.31 23.14
CA SER A 302 -13.45 12.17 24.06
C SER A 302 -13.43 10.84 23.31
N ARG A 303 -12.85 9.79 23.91
CA ARG A 303 -12.72 8.48 23.27
C ARG A 303 -14.08 7.88 22.94
N GLU A 304 -15.03 7.98 23.87
CA GLU A 304 -16.39 7.44 23.75
C GLU A 304 -17.16 8.10 22.60
N PHE A 305 -16.96 9.40 22.41
CA PHE A 305 -17.54 10.14 21.29
C PHE A 305 -16.87 9.76 19.96
N LEU A 306 -15.54 9.69 19.93
CA LEU A 306 -14.78 9.31 18.73
C LEU A 306 -15.08 7.87 18.30
N ASP A 307 -15.08 6.90 19.21
CA ASP A 307 -15.35 5.50 18.89
C ASP A 307 -16.79 5.31 18.38
N GLY A 308 -17.77 6.06 18.91
CA GLY A 308 -19.13 6.08 18.39
C GLY A 308 -19.26 6.77 17.01
N PHE A 309 -18.49 7.81 16.74
CA PHE A 309 -18.40 8.45 15.42
C PHE A 309 -17.79 7.51 14.37
N LEU A 310 -16.68 6.86 14.73
CA LEU A 310 -15.96 5.92 13.87
C LEU A 310 -16.80 4.69 13.55
N ALA A 311 -17.55 4.15 14.53
CA ALA A 311 -18.52 3.08 14.29
C ALA A 311 -19.61 3.48 13.29
N ARG A 312 -20.12 4.73 13.35
CA ARG A 312 -21.10 5.25 12.38
C ARG A 312 -20.53 5.42 10.97
N LEU A 313 -19.23 5.63 10.84
CA LEU A 313 -18.50 5.64 9.57
C LEU A 313 -18.12 4.23 9.05
N GLY A 314 -18.44 3.17 9.80
CA GLY A 314 -18.16 1.78 9.43
C GLY A 314 -16.76 1.28 9.82
N TYR A 315 -16.04 1.98 10.70
CA TYR A 315 -14.78 1.48 11.24
C TYR A 315 -14.98 0.49 12.39
N LEU A 316 -14.06 -0.46 12.48
CA LEU A 316 -13.90 -1.42 13.56
C LEU A 316 -12.50 -1.27 14.18
N ARG A 317 -12.30 -1.76 15.40
CA ARG A 317 -11.00 -1.79 16.09
C ARG A 317 -10.54 -3.22 16.33
N ASN A 318 -9.31 -3.54 15.97
CA ASN A 318 -8.73 -4.86 16.26
C ASN A 318 -8.11 -4.92 17.65
N GLY A 319 -7.59 -6.10 18.04
CA GLY A 319 -6.96 -6.33 19.35
C GLY A 319 -5.73 -5.47 19.65
N SER A 320 -5.18 -4.76 18.65
CA SER A 320 -4.06 -3.83 18.78
C SER A 320 -4.52 -2.35 18.84
N ASP A 321 -5.82 -2.10 18.96
CA ASP A 321 -6.45 -0.77 18.94
C ASP A 321 -6.25 -0.02 17.61
N VAL A 322 -6.09 -0.75 16.50
CA VAL A 322 -5.95 -0.22 15.13
C VAL A 322 -7.29 -0.23 14.42
N LEU A 323 -7.59 0.83 13.66
CA LEU A 323 -8.81 0.94 12.86
C LEU A 323 -8.71 0.10 11.59
N TYR A 324 -9.80 -0.59 11.28
CA TYR A 324 -9.95 -1.33 10.04
C TYR A 324 -11.37 -1.22 9.49
N ARG A 325 -11.52 -1.63 8.24
CA ARG A 325 -12.80 -1.72 7.52
C ARG A 325 -13.00 -3.12 6.96
N THR A 326 -14.25 -3.51 6.72
CA THR A 326 -14.63 -4.80 6.11
C THR A 326 -15.53 -4.66 4.87
N ASP A 327 -15.82 -3.41 4.49
CA ASP A 327 -16.69 -3.01 3.39
C ASP A 327 -15.93 -2.57 2.13
N ILE A 328 -14.59 -2.49 2.20
CA ILE A 328 -13.74 -2.24 1.04
C ILE A 328 -13.82 -3.48 0.12
N PRO A 329 -14.34 -3.35 -1.11
CA PRO A 329 -14.73 -4.52 -1.89
C PRO A 329 -13.54 -5.21 -2.55
N ALA A 330 -12.44 -4.50 -2.81
CA ALA A 330 -11.24 -5.08 -3.37
C ALA A 330 -9.95 -4.35 -2.97
N LEU A 331 -8.81 -5.04 -3.09
CA LEU A 331 -7.48 -4.44 -3.14
C LEU A 331 -6.67 -5.03 -4.31
N PHE A 332 -5.66 -4.31 -4.76
CA PHE A 332 -4.78 -4.74 -5.86
C PHE A 332 -3.42 -5.19 -5.32
N ARG A 333 -2.85 -6.27 -5.82
CA ARG A 333 -1.51 -6.74 -5.42
C ARG A 333 -0.66 -7.11 -6.63
N ALA A 334 0.59 -6.65 -6.64
CA ALA A 334 1.60 -7.17 -7.54
C ALA A 334 2.31 -8.31 -6.81
N ASP A 335 2.50 -9.44 -7.48
CA ASP A 335 3.11 -10.63 -6.89
C ASP A 335 3.87 -11.42 -7.97
N GLU A 336 5.04 -11.95 -7.62
CA GLU A 336 5.86 -12.76 -8.50
C GLU A 336 5.29 -14.18 -8.69
N ARG A 337 4.42 -14.64 -7.79
CA ARG A 337 3.84 -15.99 -7.85
C ARG A 337 2.76 -16.08 -8.93
N THR A 338 2.74 -17.23 -9.61
CA THR A 338 1.84 -17.46 -10.75
C THR A 338 0.41 -17.71 -10.24
N PRO A 339 -0.62 -17.53 -11.09
CA PRO A 339 -1.97 -17.95 -10.72
C PRO A 339 -2.04 -19.46 -10.45
N PHE A 340 -1.20 -20.27 -11.10
CA PHE A 340 -1.21 -21.72 -10.93
C PHE A 340 -0.61 -22.16 -9.60
N GLU A 341 0.38 -21.42 -9.09
CA GLU A 341 0.92 -21.60 -7.74
C GLU A 341 -0.15 -21.40 -6.67
N PHE A 342 -0.95 -20.33 -6.78
CA PHE A 342 -2.07 -20.08 -5.87
C PHE A 342 -3.18 -21.12 -5.99
N TYR A 343 -3.53 -21.53 -7.21
CA TYR A 343 -4.52 -22.59 -7.44
C TYR A 343 -4.08 -23.94 -6.87
N ASN A 344 -2.81 -24.33 -7.06
CA ASN A 344 -2.29 -25.62 -6.59
C ASN A 344 -2.28 -25.75 -5.06
N ASP A 345 -2.31 -24.62 -4.35
CA ASP A 345 -2.39 -24.58 -2.89
C ASP A 345 -3.78 -24.16 -2.37
N ASP A 346 -4.75 -23.89 -3.24
CA ASP A 346 -6.06 -23.27 -2.96
C ASP A 346 -5.98 -21.87 -2.31
N ARG A 347 -4.81 -21.20 -2.33
CA ARG A 347 -4.57 -19.94 -1.60
C ARG A 347 -3.30 -19.17 -1.99
N MET A 348 -3.29 -17.88 -1.69
CA MET A 348 -2.10 -17.04 -1.54
C MET A 348 -1.66 -17.04 -0.07
N LEU A 349 -0.49 -17.62 0.20
CA LEU A 349 0.15 -17.53 1.52
C LEU A 349 0.76 -16.13 1.74
N PRO A 350 0.73 -15.61 2.97
CA PRO A 350 1.45 -14.38 3.32
C PRO A 350 2.97 -14.61 3.29
N ARG A 351 3.66 -14.02 2.31
CA ARG A 351 5.12 -13.80 2.31
C ARG A 351 5.45 -12.42 2.85
N LEU A 352 6.67 -12.26 3.37
CA LEU A 352 7.22 -11.13 4.16
C LEU A 352 7.20 -11.31 5.69
N LYS A 353 8.32 -10.88 6.31
CA LYS A 353 8.45 -10.61 7.75
C LYS A 353 7.82 -9.27 8.12
N HIS A 354 6.49 -9.21 8.06
CA HIS A 354 5.77 -8.06 8.61
C HIS A 354 5.74 -8.11 10.15
N PRO A 355 6.03 -6.98 10.85
CA PRO A 355 5.84 -6.87 12.29
C PRO A 355 4.39 -7.13 12.72
N ARG A 356 4.20 -7.56 13.98
CA ARG A 356 2.87 -7.69 14.58
C ARG A 356 2.30 -6.33 14.95
N GLY A 357 0.98 -6.25 15.11
CA GLY A 357 0.30 -5.13 15.79
C GLY A 357 -0.48 -4.16 14.91
N ALA A 358 -0.46 -4.32 13.59
CA ALA A 358 -1.33 -3.53 12.70
C ALA A 358 -2.64 -4.25 12.36
N THR A 359 -2.58 -5.56 12.15
CA THR A 359 -3.73 -6.45 11.86
C THR A 359 -4.00 -7.40 13.03
N THR A 360 -5.20 -7.99 13.10
CA THR A 360 -5.51 -9.07 14.06
C THR A 360 -4.63 -10.30 13.85
N GLU A 361 -4.47 -10.73 12.59
CA GLU A 361 -3.69 -11.90 12.22
C GLU A 361 -2.48 -11.50 11.33
N LYS A 362 -1.94 -12.40 10.51
CA LYS A 362 -0.75 -12.10 9.70
C LYS A 362 -1.16 -11.14 8.56
N PRO A 363 -0.47 -10.01 8.36
CA PRO A 363 -0.83 -9.09 7.29
C PRO A 363 -0.32 -9.56 5.93
N ILE A 364 -1.05 -9.21 4.87
CA ILE A 364 -0.59 -9.16 3.48
C ILE A 364 -0.70 -7.73 3.00
N SER A 365 0.41 -7.20 2.48
CA SER A 365 0.44 -5.91 1.78
C SER A 365 -0.32 -5.98 0.45
N ALA A 366 -1.15 -4.97 0.18
CA ALA A 366 -1.79 -4.70 -1.11
C ALA A 366 -2.02 -3.19 -1.26
N THR A 367 -2.31 -2.70 -2.46
CA THR A 367 -2.58 -1.28 -2.73
C THR A 367 -4.04 -1.01 -3.06
N VAL A 368 -4.52 0.17 -2.67
CA VAL A 368 -5.86 0.67 -2.99
C VAL A 368 -5.99 1.22 -4.43
N SER A 369 -4.91 1.25 -5.24
CA SER A 369 -4.90 1.90 -6.55
C SER A 369 -4.41 0.97 -7.68
N LEU A 370 -5.21 0.83 -8.74
CA LEU A 370 -4.84 0.06 -9.94
C LEU A 370 -3.55 0.63 -10.60
N LYS A 371 -3.42 1.96 -10.61
CA LYS A 371 -2.23 2.65 -11.15
C LYS A 371 -0.97 2.43 -10.32
N ARG A 372 -1.10 2.13 -9.02
CA ARG A 372 0.04 1.71 -8.19
C ARG A 372 0.40 0.26 -8.47
N VAL A 373 -0.58 -0.64 -8.60
CA VAL A 373 -0.27 -2.04 -8.96
C VAL A 373 0.38 -2.15 -10.34
N GLU A 374 0.02 -1.29 -11.30
CA GLU A 374 0.69 -1.18 -12.61
C GLU A 374 2.20 -0.90 -12.50
N ARG A 375 2.60 -0.06 -11.54
CA ARG A 375 4.01 0.24 -11.26
C ARG A 375 4.70 -0.93 -10.54
N TYR A 376 4.04 -1.52 -9.55
CA TYR A 376 4.58 -2.64 -8.78
C TYR A 376 4.67 -3.93 -9.61
N ALA A 377 3.81 -4.10 -10.62
CA ALA A 377 3.87 -5.16 -11.63
C ALA A 377 4.80 -4.83 -12.82
N GLY A 378 5.62 -3.77 -12.73
CA GLY A 378 6.81 -3.61 -13.58
C GLY A 378 6.74 -2.60 -14.72
N ARG A 379 5.70 -1.75 -14.88
CA ARG A 379 5.70 -0.70 -15.92
C ARG A 379 6.56 0.52 -15.56
N GLY A 380 7.85 0.29 -15.31
CA GLY A 380 8.82 1.34 -14.96
C GLY A 380 10.23 0.88 -14.55
N THR A 381 10.80 -0.13 -15.21
CA THR A 381 12.17 -0.72 -15.05
C THR A 381 12.39 -1.83 -14.00
N GLY A 382 11.37 -2.24 -13.24
CA GLY A 382 11.50 -3.33 -12.25
C GLY A 382 11.51 -4.75 -12.83
N TYR A 383 12.43 -5.58 -12.35
CA TYR A 383 12.35 -7.05 -12.39
C TYR A 383 11.70 -7.56 -11.07
N PRO A 384 11.22 -8.82 -10.98
CA PRO A 384 10.84 -9.39 -9.70
C PRO A 384 12.00 -9.32 -8.71
N ASP A 385 11.71 -9.20 -7.40
CA ASP A 385 12.77 -9.16 -6.39
C ASP A 385 13.58 -10.46 -6.44
N PRO A 386 14.92 -10.40 -6.68
CA PRO A 386 15.74 -11.60 -6.74
C PRO A 386 15.67 -12.47 -5.48
N GLU A 387 15.32 -11.90 -4.31
CA GLU A 387 15.15 -12.65 -3.07
C GLU A 387 13.91 -13.58 -3.11
N TYR A 388 12.80 -13.18 -3.74
CA TYR A 388 11.62 -14.05 -3.89
C TYR A 388 11.80 -15.13 -4.94
N LEU A 389 12.58 -14.85 -5.99
CA LEU A 389 12.94 -15.83 -7.02
C LEU A 389 13.85 -16.96 -6.48
N LEU A 390 14.34 -16.85 -5.24
CA LEU A 390 15.03 -17.95 -4.55
C LEU A 390 14.08 -19.05 -4.06
N TYR A 391 12.77 -18.90 -4.19
CA TYR A 391 11.82 -19.89 -3.69
C TYR A 391 10.98 -20.49 -4.82
N ASN A 392 11.01 -21.81 -4.99
CA ASN A 392 10.33 -22.48 -6.09
C ASN A 392 8.80 -22.45 -5.94
N ASN A 393 8.29 -22.46 -4.71
CA ASN A 393 6.88 -22.31 -4.38
C ASN A 393 6.69 -21.62 -3.02
N GLN A 394 5.48 -21.14 -2.74
CA GLN A 394 5.11 -20.45 -1.51
C GLN A 394 5.15 -21.31 -0.23
N LYS A 395 5.20 -22.65 -0.34
CA LYS A 395 5.38 -23.55 0.80
C LYS A 395 6.86 -23.75 1.18
N ASN A 396 7.83 -23.48 0.31
CA ASN A 396 9.24 -23.55 0.68
C ASN A 396 9.52 -22.56 1.82
N LYS A 397 9.96 -23.08 2.98
CA LYS A 397 10.22 -22.28 4.18
C LYS A 397 11.51 -21.48 4.09
N TYR A 398 12.49 -21.99 3.34
CA TYR A 398 13.84 -21.43 3.21
C TYR A 398 14.14 -21.14 1.73
N PRO A 399 14.96 -20.13 1.43
CA PRO A 399 15.41 -19.87 0.07
C PRO A 399 16.33 -21.01 -0.41
N GLY A 400 16.19 -21.37 -1.69
CA GLY A 400 17.11 -22.23 -2.41
C GLY A 400 18.36 -21.50 -2.89
N ARG A 401 19.17 -22.19 -3.71
CA ARG A 401 20.41 -21.67 -4.33
C ARG A 401 20.26 -21.57 -5.84
N LYS A 402 20.92 -20.60 -6.48
CA LYS A 402 20.95 -20.56 -7.96
C LYS A 402 21.86 -21.69 -8.48
N PRO A 403 21.62 -22.22 -9.69
CA PRO A 403 22.49 -23.22 -10.28
C PRO A 403 23.94 -22.71 -10.38
N GLY A 404 24.88 -23.45 -9.79
CA GLY A 404 26.30 -23.10 -9.78
C GLY A 404 26.78 -22.23 -8.61
N ASP A 405 25.89 -21.73 -7.74
CA ASP A 405 26.30 -21.08 -6.49
C ASP A 405 26.91 -22.10 -5.51
N PRO A 406 27.94 -21.71 -4.74
CA PRO A 406 28.57 -22.58 -3.74
C PRO A 406 27.64 -22.87 -2.56
N ASP A 407 27.81 -24.04 -1.93
CA ASP A 407 27.06 -24.47 -0.74
C ASP A 407 27.40 -23.61 0.50
N ASN A 408 26.80 -22.43 0.58
CA ASN A 408 26.63 -21.69 1.83
C ASN A 408 25.31 -22.10 2.51
N GLU A 409 25.21 -21.85 3.81
CA GLU A 409 23.98 -22.11 4.57
C GLU A 409 22.78 -21.37 3.95
N SER A 410 21.77 -22.10 3.48
CA SER A 410 20.47 -21.53 3.07
C SER A 410 19.99 -20.47 4.06
N GLY A 411 19.59 -19.32 3.52
CA GLY A 411 19.26 -18.13 4.30
C GLY A 411 18.16 -18.33 5.33
N GLU A 412 18.00 -17.33 6.19
CA GLU A 412 16.91 -17.31 7.16
C GLU A 412 15.55 -17.38 6.48
N SER A 413 14.61 -18.09 7.13
CA SER A 413 13.23 -18.16 6.63
C SER A 413 12.60 -16.77 6.65
N ASP A 414 11.88 -16.39 5.61
CA ASP A 414 11.03 -15.18 5.59
C ASP A 414 9.75 -15.33 6.47
N ASN A 415 9.53 -16.51 7.05
CA ASN A 415 8.30 -16.92 7.72
C ASN A 415 8.45 -17.15 9.23
N ASP A 416 8.85 -16.11 9.98
CA ASP A 416 9.01 -16.14 11.46
C ASP A 416 7.70 -16.29 12.27
N TRP A 417 6.54 -16.38 11.63
CA TRP A 417 5.24 -16.61 12.31
C TRP A 417 5.04 -18.09 12.73
N SER A 418 6.12 -18.74 13.13
CA SER A 418 6.37 -20.19 13.16
C SER A 418 5.56 -21.04 14.15
N GLU A 419 4.71 -20.47 14.99
CA GLU A 419 4.18 -21.18 16.18
C GLU A 419 2.85 -21.92 16.00
N ALA A 420 2.11 -21.74 14.89
CA ALA A 420 1.01 -22.64 14.49
C ALA A 420 0.40 -22.25 13.13
N SER A 421 1.15 -22.31 12.03
CA SER A 421 0.54 -22.32 10.69
C SER A 421 -0.17 -23.66 10.48
N ASP A 422 -1.42 -23.65 10.01
CA ASP A 422 -2.14 -24.86 9.59
C ASP A 422 -1.58 -25.45 8.29
N VAL A 423 -0.76 -24.67 7.56
CA VAL A 423 -0.06 -25.12 6.36
C VAL A 423 1.35 -25.53 6.76
N GLU A 424 1.65 -26.81 6.56
CA GLU A 424 3.01 -27.36 6.67
C GLU A 424 3.89 -26.74 5.59
N LEU A 425 4.91 -25.98 6.04
CA LEU A 425 5.91 -25.41 5.16
C LEU A 425 7.02 -26.42 4.93
N ASP A 426 7.40 -26.58 3.67
CA ASP A 426 8.50 -27.45 3.27
C ASP A 426 9.83 -26.96 3.88
N SER A 427 10.44 -27.83 4.67
CA SER A 427 11.70 -27.56 5.36
C SER A 427 12.95 -27.86 4.52
N GLU A 428 12.81 -28.26 3.25
CA GLU A 428 13.93 -28.44 2.34
C GLU A 428 14.78 -27.17 2.25
N ARG A 429 16.09 -27.37 2.13
CA ARG A 429 17.13 -26.34 2.08
C ARG A 429 18.07 -26.66 0.94
N ASN A 430 18.71 -25.64 0.36
CA ASN A 430 19.72 -25.77 -0.70
C ASN A 430 19.22 -26.44 -2.01
N TYR A 431 17.90 -26.52 -2.22
CA TYR A 431 17.33 -26.92 -3.51
C TYR A 431 17.74 -25.92 -4.60
N GLU A 432 17.88 -26.41 -5.83
CA GLU A 432 18.17 -25.53 -6.98
C GLU A 432 16.91 -24.76 -7.37
N THR A 433 17.06 -23.44 -7.54
CA THR A 433 15.94 -22.57 -7.87
C THR A 433 15.57 -22.73 -9.34
N VAL A 434 14.28 -22.78 -9.66
CA VAL A 434 13.80 -22.85 -11.06
C VAL A 434 13.32 -21.49 -11.57
N ARG A 435 13.13 -20.51 -10.67
CA ARG A 435 12.51 -19.21 -10.95
C ARG A 435 13.50 -18.06 -11.11
N HIS A 436 14.80 -18.32 -11.03
CA HIS A 436 15.84 -17.28 -10.99
C HIS A 436 15.95 -16.44 -12.28
N ASP A 437 15.40 -16.92 -13.39
CA ASP A 437 15.32 -16.20 -14.67
C ASP A 437 13.97 -15.51 -14.90
N GLN A 438 12.99 -15.69 -14.00
CA GLN A 438 11.64 -15.13 -14.16
C GLN A 438 11.67 -13.59 -14.24
N THR A 439 11.05 -13.03 -15.29
CA THR A 439 10.96 -11.58 -15.53
C THR A 439 9.55 -10.99 -15.36
N ILE A 440 8.55 -11.84 -15.15
CA ILE A 440 7.14 -11.45 -15.06
C ILE A 440 6.75 -11.26 -13.59
N ILE A 441 6.11 -10.12 -13.30
CA ILE A 441 5.34 -9.88 -12.07
C ILE A 441 3.87 -9.84 -12.50
N PHE A 442 2.99 -10.54 -11.77
CA PHE A 442 1.56 -10.58 -12.05
C PHE A 442 0.82 -9.52 -11.24
N ALA A 443 -0.28 -8.99 -11.79
CA ALA A 443 -1.17 -8.09 -11.08
C ALA A 443 -2.48 -8.82 -10.74
N TYR A 444 -2.91 -8.72 -9.49
CA TYR A 444 -4.11 -9.36 -8.97
C TYR A 444 -5.09 -8.34 -8.41
N VAL A 445 -6.38 -8.62 -8.55
CA VAL A 445 -7.45 -8.05 -7.72
C VAL A 445 -7.84 -9.09 -6.67
N ILE A 446 -7.90 -8.68 -5.41
CA ILE A 446 -8.25 -9.52 -4.26
C ILE A 446 -9.64 -9.12 -3.77
N ASP A 447 -10.56 -10.07 -3.65
CA ASP A 447 -11.88 -9.88 -3.03
C ASP A 447 -11.78 -9.79 -1.51
N THR A 448 -11.68 -8.54 -1.03
CA THR A 448 -11.54 -8.19 0.39
C THR A 448 -12.88 -8.02 1.10
N ARG A 449 -14.02 -8.30 0.46
CA ARG A 449 -15.33 -8.22 1.12
C ARG A 449 -15.36 -9.09 2.37
N LYS A 450 -15.71 -8.50 3.51
CA LYS A 450 -15.76 -9.11 4.86
C LYS A 450 -14.39 -9.47 5.46
N MET A 451 -13.28 -9.06 4.85
CA MET A 451 -11.94 -9.20 5.42
C MET A 451 -11.53 -7.93 6.18
N GLU A 452 -10.68 -8.05 7.21
CA GLU A 452 -10.09 -6.88 7.87
C GLU A 452 -9.08 -6.21 6.93
N VAL A 453 -9.40 -4.98 6.50
CA VAL A 453 -8.51 -4.11 5.72
C VAL A 453 -8.12 -2.91 6.57
N VAL A 454 -6.82 -2.79 6.83
CA VAL A 454 -6.21 -1.70 7.62
C VAL A 454 -5.62 -0.67 6.67
N LEU A 455 -6.09 0.57 6.78
CA LEU A 455 -5.63 1.72 5.99
C LEU A 455 -4.73 2.62 6.84
N ARG A 456 -3.51 2.87 6.35
CA ARG A 456 -2.48 3.68 7.02
C ARG A 456 -2.92 5.12 7.26
N GLU A 457 -3.26 5.83 6.19
CA GLU A 457 -3.55 7.25 6.25
C GLU A 457 -4.81 7.56 7.08
N GLU A 458 -5.83 6.70 7.00
CA GLU A 458 -7.03 6.83 7.84
C GLU A 458 -6.72 6.57 9.33
N ASN A 459 -5.82 5.62 9.66
CA ASN A 459 -5.35 5.46 11.04
C ASN A 459 -4.52 6.66 11.53
N HIS A 460 -3.66 7.24 10.68
CA HIS A 460 -2.90 8.42 11.05
C HIS A 460 -3.79 9.64 11.32
N LEU A 461 -4.89 9.80 10.57
CA LEU A 461 -5.87 10.88 10.78
C LEU A 461 -6.78 10.65 12.00
N LEU A 462 -7.28 9.41 12.17
CA LEU A 462 -8.39 9.12 13.09
C LEU A 462 -7.96 8.43 14.39
N ASN A 463 -6.72 7.94 14.47
CA ASN A 463 -6.26 7.01 15.50
C ASN A 463 -4.72 7.01 15.67
N ASN A 464 -4.10 8.20 15.72
CA ASN A 464 -2.64 8.33 15.82
C ASN A 464 -2.06 7.61 17.07
N ALA A 465 -2.87 7.41 18.11
CA ALA A 465 -2.55 6.57 19.27
C ALA A 465 -2.07 5.15 18.91
N ALA A 466 -2.53 4.54 17.80
CA ALA A 466 -2.03 3.25 17.33
C ALA A 466 -0.55 3.29 16.93
N ARG A 467 -0.13 4.33 16.20
CA ARG A 467 1.26 4.56 15.82
C ARG A 467 2.13 4.76 17.06
N ASN A 468 1.65 5.53 18.04
CA ASN A 468 2.34 5.75 19.32
C ASN A 468 2.51 4.48 20.16
N LYS A 469 1.63 3.48 19.98
CA LYS A 469 1.73 2.14 20.60
C LYS A 469 2.63 1.18 19.81
N GLY A 470 3.22 1.62 18.69
CA GLY A 470 4.14 0.81 17.89
C GLY A 470 3.48 -0.03 16.78
N ALA A 471 2.22 0.24 16.40
CA ALA A 471 1.62 -0.40 15.24
C ALA A 471 2.43 -0.05 13.96
N TRP A 472 2.87 -1.08 13.23
CA TRP A 472 3.63 -0.93 11.99
C TRP A 472 2.71 -0.79 10.78
N PHE A 473 2.73 0.35 10.11
CA PHE A 473 2.09 0.52 8.80
C PHE A 473 3.16 0.54 7.71
N PRO A 474 2.83 0.17 6.45
CA PRO A 474 3.76 0.31 5.33
C PRO A 474 4.21 1.76 5.09
N GLU A 475 5.18 1.97 4.20
CA GLU A 475 5.67 3.32 3.92
C GLU A 475 4.87 4.05 2.82
N ASP A 476 4.27 3.33 1.85
CA ASP A 476 3.44 3.93 0.80
C ASP A 476 2.05 4.33 1.33
N GLU A 477 1.61 5.54 0.98
CA GLU A 477 0.34 6.14 1.39
C GLU A 477 -0.88 5.40 0.80
N LEU A 478 -0.67 4.72 -0.33
CA LEU A 478 -1.68 3.93 -1.05
C LEU A 478 -1.60 2.43 -0.73
N GLU A 479 -0.78 2.04 0.23
CA GLU A 479 -0.62 0.65 0.68
C GLU A 479 -1.49 0.39 1.92
N ALA A 480 -2.11 -0.79 1.91
CA ALA A 480 -3.06 -1.27 2.90
C ALA A 480 -2.64 -2.68 3.34
N LEU A 481 -3.04 -3.07 4.55
CA LEU A 481 -2.82 -4.42 5.04
C LEU A 481 -4.13 -5.19 5.06
N ILE A 482 -4.16 -6.34 4.40
CA ILE A 482 -5.19 -7.36 4.54
C ILE A 482 -4.78 -8.24 5.72
N SER A 483 -5.59 -8.28 6.77
CA SER A 483 -5.44 -9.29 7.82
C SER A 483 -5.88 -10.64 7.25
N THR A 484 -4.98 -11.61 7.25
CA THR A 484 -5.29 -12.97 6.83
C THR A 484 -4.96 -13.95 7.95
N SER A 485 -5.80 -14.98 8.05
CA SER A 485 -5.50 -16.13 8.90
C SER A 485 -4.19 -16.76 8.45
N LYS A 486 -3.63 -17.61 9.30
CA LYS A 486 -2.39 -18.32 8.97
C LYS A 486 -2.51 -19.27 7.77
N ARG A 487 -3.75 -19.51 7.29
CA ARG A 487 -4.01 -20.22 6.04
C ARG A 487 -3.76 -19.35 4.80
N GLY A 488 -3.74 -18.02 4.89
CA GLY A 488 -3.67 -17.14 3.72
C GLY A 488 -5.03 -16.83 3.10
N ILE A 489 -5.02 -16.23 1.91
CA ILE A 489 -6.20 -15.79 1.17
C ILE A 489 -6.61 -16.86 0.18
N GLU A 490 -7.84 -17.37 0.27
CA GLU A 490 -8.40 -18.42 -0.61
C GLU A 490 -8.31 -18.04 -2.10
N SER A 491 -7.96 -18.98 -2.97
CA SER A 491 -7.74 -18.72 -4.40
C SER A 491 -9.00 -18.25 -5.12
N GLU A 492 -10.20 -18.62 -4.65
CA GLU A 492 -11.49 -18.13 -5.15
C GLU A 492 -11.68 -16.60 -5.02
N ARG A 493 -10.89 -15.95 -4.16
CA ARG A 493 -10.86 -14.49 -3.96
C ARG A 493 -9.82 -13.79 -4.82
N LEU A 494 -8.97 -14.54 -5.51
CA LEU A 494 -7.87 -14.01 -6.31
C LEU A 494 -8.28 -13.95 -7.78
N TRP A 495 -8.16 -12.77 -8.37
CA TRP A 495 -8.45 -12.54 -9.78
C TRP A 495 -7.20 -12.02 -10.46
N LEU A 496 -6.72 -12.71 -11.49
CA LEU A 496 -5.57 -12.25 -12.27
C LEU A 496 -6.02 -11.18 -13.26
N LEU A 497 -5.38 -10.02 -13.26
CA LEU A 497 -5.54 -8.98 -14.28
C LEU A 497 -4.82 -9.37 -15.58
N ASP A 498 -5.45 -9.10 -16.71
CA ASP A 498 -4.79 -9.17 -18.01
C ASP A 498 -3.66 -8.14 -18.11
N SER A 499 -2.72 -8.35 -19.03
CA SER A 499 -1.55 -7.48 -19.21
C SER A 499 -1.92 -6.02 -19.49
N THR A 500 -3.14 -5.76 -19.96
CA THR A 500 -3.66 -4.42 -20.25
C THR A 500 -4.32 -3.74 -19.03
N LEU A 501 -4.46 -4.47 -17.93
CA LEU A 501 -5.13 -4.10 -16.68
C LEU A 501 -6.60 -3.70 -16.85
N THR A 502 -7.27 -4.21 -17.89
CA THR A 502 -8.70 -3.89 -18.15
C THR A 502 -9.66 -5.02 -17.87
N ARG A 503 -9.19 -6.24 -17.71
CA ARG A 503 -10.03 -7.38 -17.36
C ARG A 503 -9.34 -8.24 -16.32
N ALA A 504 -10.11 -8.89 -15.47
CA ALA A 504 -9.61 -9.94 -14.59
C ALA A 504 -10.56 -11.13 -14.54
N ALA A 505 -10.00 -12.33 -14.42
CA ALA A 505 -10.74 -13.57 -14.19
C ALA A 505 -10.22 -14.26 -12.92
N LYS A 506 -11.07 -15.06 -12.27
CA LYS A 506 -10.67 -15.85 -11.10
C LYS A 506 -9.50 -16.77 -11.43
N VAL A 507 -8.56 -16.87 -10.50
CA VAL A 507 -7.41 -17.78 -10.58
C VAL A 507 -7.85 -19.22 -10.83
N ASP A 508 -8.90 -19.68 -10.13
CA ASP A 508 -9.42 -21.04 -10.27
C ASP A 508 -10.00 -21.32 -11.66
N ASP A 509 -10.69 -20.34 -12.25
CA ASP A 509 -11.25 -20.46 -13.60
C ASP A 509 -10.16 -20.46 -14.66
N ILE A 510 -9.15 -19.59 -14.53
CA ILE A 510 -7.96 -19.57 -15.40
C ILE A 510 -7.23 -20.92 -15.35
N ALA A 511 -7.10 -21.49 -14.15
CA ALA A 511 -6.43 -22.76 -13.96
C ALA A 511 -7.23 -23.95 -14.52
N TYR A 512 -8.56 -23.89 -14.44
CA TYR A 512 -9.48 -24.84 -15.05
C TYR A 512 -9.40 -24.81 -16.60
N GLU A 513 -9.50 -23.62 -17.23
CA GLU A 513 -9.47 -23.47 -18.70
C GLU A 513 -8.11 -23.79 -19.35
N ALA A 514 -7.03 -23.76 -18.57
CA ALA A 514 -5.72 -24.25 -18.98
C ALA A 514 -5.64 -25.78 -18.92
N GLY A 515 -6.14 -26.39 -17.83
CA GLY A 515 -5.95 -27.81 -17.56
C GLY A 515 -4.51 -28.17 -17.19
N TYR A 516 -4.32 -29.29 -16.47
CA TYR A 516 -3.06 -29.63 -15.81
C TYR A 516 -1.80 -29.52 -16.70
N ARG A 517 -1.85 -30.05 -17.92
CA ARG A 517 -0.68 -30.04 -18.82
C ARG A 517 -0.32 -28.62 -19.28
N GLN A 518 -1.30 -27.82 -19.72
CA GLN A 518 -1.02 -26.48 -20.23
C GLN A 518 -0.50 -25.56 -19.11
N ARG A 519 -1.03 -25.69 -17.89
CA ARG A 519 -0.54 -24.93 -16.71
C ARG A 519 0.95 -25.12 -16.50
N ASN A 520 1.39 -26.38 -16.39
CA ASN A 520 2.79 -26.71 -16.14
C ASN A 520 3.71 -26.24 -17.29
N GLU A 521 3.25 -26.32 -18.54
CA GLU A 521 4.01 -25.85 -19.71
C GLU A 521 4.14 -24.31 -19.76
N ILE A 522 3.10 -23.55 -19.41
CA ILE A 522 3.11 -22.07 -19.32
C ILE A 522 3.96 -21.61 -18.13
N GLU A 523 3.81 -22.26 -16.98
CA GLU A 523 4.56 -21.95 -15.76
C GLU A 523 6.07 -22.17 -15.94
N ALA A 524 6.46 -23.31 -16.53
CA ALA A 524 7.86 -23.59 -16.82
C ALA A 524 8.49 -22.54 -17.74
N ARG A 525 7.76 -22.03 -18.74
CA ARG A 525 8.21 -20.93 -19.61
C ARG A 525 8.38 -19.61 -18.84
N THR A 526 7.43 -19.29 -17.97
CA THR A 526 7.47 -18.11 -17.09
C THR A 526 8.71 -18.13 -16.20
N HIS A 527 9.00 -19.29 -15.59
CA HIS A 527 10.14 -19.52 -14.73
C HIS A 527 11.49 -19.43 -15.48
N GLN A 528 11.52 -19.85 -16.75
CA GLN A 528 12.64 -19.70 -17.70
C GLN A 528 12.79 -18.27 -18.29
N GLY A 529 12.07 -17.27 -17.75
CA GLY A 529 12.19 -15.88 -18.18
C GLY A 529 11.55 -15.54 -19.52
N VAL A 530 10.79 -16.45 -20.13
CA VAL A 530 10.06 -16.20 -21.38
C VAL A 530 8.96 -15.16 -21.13
N ASP A 531 8.89 -14.12 -21.98
CA ASP A 531 7.78 -13.17 -21.94
C ASP A 531 6.51 -13.78 -22.55
N ASN A 532 5.80 -14.56 -21.74
CA ASN A 532 4.59 -15.29 -22.13
C ASN A 532 3.31 -14.74 -21.49
N ARG A 533 3.28 -13.44 -21.13
CA ARG A 533 2.07 -12.78 -20.56
C ARG A 533 0.82 -12.99 -21.42
N TYR A 534 0.99 -13.01 -22.75
CA TYR A 534 -0.09 -13.26 -23.71
C TYR A 534 -0.75 -14.65 -23.55
N GLU A 535 -0.06 -15.64 -22.99
CA GLU A 535 -0.66 -16.95 -22.71
C GLU A 535 -1.66 -16.87 -21.56
N TYR A 536 -1.37 -16.06 -20.54
CA TYR A 536 -2.28 -15.78 -19.44
C TYR A 536 -3.47 -14.92 -19.89
N ASP A 537 -3.24 -13.90 -20.71
CA ASP A 537 -4.31 -13.09 -21.32
C ASP A 537 -5.27 -13.96 -22.14
N ALA A 538 -4.74 -14.91 -22.93
CA ALA A 538 -5.54 -15.85 -23.70
C ALA A 538 -6.34 -16.84 -22.82
N LEU A 539 -5.89 -17.15 -21.60
CA LEU A 539 -6.69 -17.92 -20.64
C LEU A 539 -7.84 -17.07 -20.06
N ILE A 540 -7.62 -15.78 -19.80
CA ILE A 540 -8.70 -14.86 -19.41
C ILE A 540 -9.74 -14.75 -20.55
N ASP A 541 -9.31 -14.72 -21.81
CA ASP A 541 -10.19 -14.79 -22.97
C ASP A 541 -11.00 -16.10 -23.04
N LYS A 542 -10.39 -17.26 -22.73
CA LYS A 542 -11.12 -18.53 -22.64
C LYS A 542 -12.17 -18.51 -21.53
N VAL A 543 -11.85 -17.97 -20.35
CA VAL A 543 -12.82 -17.84 -19.23
C VAL A 543 -14.02 -17.02 -19.68
N ALA A 544 -13.79 -15.89 -20.37
CA ALA A 544 -14.87 -15.08 -20.95
C ALA A 544 -15.71 -15.86 -21.99
N GLN A 545 -15.05 -16.62 -22.89
CA GLN A 545 -15.72 -17.44 -23.90
C GLN A 545 -16.53 -18.61 -23.30
N ALA A 546 -16.10 -19.13 -22.15
CA ALA A 546 -16.85 -20.13 -21.37
C ALA A 546 -18.07 -19.55 -20.64
N GLY A 547 -18.34 -18.24 -20.75
CA GLY A 547 -19.47 -17.57 -20.10
C GLY A 547 -19.30 -17.38 -18.59
N LYS A 548 -18.07 -17.49 -18.08
CA LYS A 548 -17.75 -17.33 -16.66
C LYS A 548 -17.54 -15.84 -16.29
N PRO A 549 -17.68 -15.47 -15.01
CA PRO A 549 -17.56 -14.07 -14.57
C PRO A 549 -16.16 -13.47 -14.87
N VAL A 550 -16.15 -12.28 -15.47
CA VAL A 550 -14.94 -11.50 -15.76
C VAL A 550 -15.15 -10.06 -15.30
N LEU A 551 -14.31 -9.60 -14.37
CA LEU A 551 -14.27 -8.21 -13.93
C LEU A 551 -13.75 -7.34 -15.08
N THR A 552 -14.42 -6.23 -15.38
CA THR A 552 -14.04 -5.30 -16.45
C THR A 552 -13.78 -3.90 -15.89
N LEU A 553 -12.62 -3.34 -16.22
CA LEU A 553 -12.12 -2.05 -15.76
C LEU A 553 -11.84 -1.16 -16.99
N GLY A 554 -12.68 -0.13 -17.18
CA GLY A 554 -12.56 0.80 -18.30
C GLY A 554 -11.32 1.68 -18.24
N LYS A 555 -10.84 2.18 -19.38
CA LYS A 555 -9.69 3.12 -19.44
C LYS A 555 -10.10 4.60 -19.32
N ASP A 556 -11.37 4.87 -19.02
CA ASP A 556 -11.99 6.19 -18.89
C ASP A 556 -11.66 6.89 -17.56
N LYS A 557 -11.31 6.13 -16.52
CA LYS A 557 -10.94 6.65 -15.20
C LYS A 557 -9.79 5.88 -14.56
N GLU A 558 -9.23 6.47 -13.51
CA GLU A 558 -8.38 5.77 -12.54
C GLU A 558 -9.27 4.94 -11.60
N TRP A 559 -8.88 3.68 -11.36
CA TRP A 559 -9.63 2.75 -10.51
C TRP A 559 -8.99 2.61 -9.13
N PHE A 560 -9.82 2.69 -8.09
CA PHE A 560 -9.45 2.43 -6.72
C PHE A 560 -10.21 1.24 -6.13
N ALA A 561 -9.74 0.77 -4.97
CA ALA A 561 -10.35 -0.28 -4.15
C ALA A 561 -11.88 -0.20 -4.07
N ASN A 562 -12.41 1.00 -3.81
CA ASN A 562 -13.85 1.24 -3.61
C ASN A 562 -14.66 1.32 -4.92
N ASP A 563 -14.00 1.42 -6.08
CA ASP A 563 -14.67 1.45 -7.39
C ASP A 563 -15.05 0.04 -7.89
N ILE A 564 -14.50 -1.02 -7.28
CA ILE A 564 -14.67 -2.39 -7.77
C ILE A 564 -16.07 -2.92 -7.45
N ILE A 565 -16.79 -3.24 -8.53
CA ILE A 565 -18.05 -3.97 -8.51
C ILE A 565 -17.76 -5.36 -9.07
N TRP A 566 -17.89 -6.38 -8.23
CA TRP A 566 -17.69 -7.77 -8.64
C TRP A 566 -18.83 -8.23 -9.56
N PRO A 567 -18.54 -8.94 -10.68
CA PRO A 567 -19.57 -9.58 -11.47
C PRO A 567 -20.25 -10.71 -10.66
N GLU A 568 -21.52 -10.97 -10.98
CA GLU A 568 -22.34 -12.03 -10.36
C GLU A 568 -21.97 -13.45 -10.86
#